data_AF-A0A174ZXW3-F1
#
_entry.id   AF-A0A174ZXW3-F1
#
_cell.length_a   1.000
_cell.length_b   1.000
_cell.length_c   1.000
_cell.angle_alpha   90.00
_cell.angle_beta   90.00
_cell.angle_gamma   90.00
#
_symmetry.space_group_name_H-M   'P 1'
#
loop_
_entity.id
_entity.type
_entity.pdbx_description
1 polymer ?
#
loop_
_entity_poly.entity_id
_entity_poly.type
_entity_poly.pdbx_seq_one_letter_code
_entity_poly.pdbx_strand_id
1 'polypeptide(L)' 'MHGKKPTRSQYDFLKRAHINPDNWLIAKDTPTIMLLVCRHNRQTKLIKKEWYNK' A
#
# COMPACT_ATOMS: atom_id res chain seq x y z
N MET A 1 -1.89 13.16 -6.61
CA MET A 1 -2.32 12.51 -5.35
C MET A 1 -1.13 12.48 -4.40
N HIS A 2 -1.29 12.99 -3.17
CA HIS A 2 -0.26 12.92 -2.13
C HIS A 2 -0.57 11.73 -1.21
N GLY A 3 0.31 10.74 -1.17
CA GLY A 3 0.22 9.63 -0.21
C GLY A 3 1.11 9.87 1.02
N LYS A 4 0.84 9.13 2.10
CA LYS A 4 1.66 9.15 3.31
C LYS A 4 2.64 7.97 3.32
N LYS A 5 3.76 8.13 4.03
CA LYS A 5 4.65 7.00 4.31
C LYS A 5 3.86 5.91 5.05
N PRO A 6 4.03 4.62 4.72
CA PRO A 6 3.38 3.54 5.45
C PRO A 6 3.71 3.58 6.95
N THR A 7 2.73 3.29 7.80
CA THR A 7 2.97 2.94 9.21
C THR A 7 3.66 1.57 9.29
N ARG A 8 4.15 1.19 10.48
CA ARG A 8 4.77 -0.14 10.68
C ARG A 8 3.85 -1.29 10.27
N SER A 9 2.57 -1.27 10.67
CA SER A 9 1.61 -2.31 10.30
C SER A 9 1.32 -2.36 8.80
N GLN A 10 1.24 -1.20 8.13
CA GLN A 10 1.09 -1.11 6.68
C GLN A 10 2.34 -1.60 5.96
N TYR A 11 3.52 -1.28 6.49
CA TYR A 11 4.81 -1.73 5.96
C TYR A 11 4.92 -3.25 5.99
N ASP A 12 4.55 -3.88 7.11
CA ASP A 12 4.52 -5.34 7.26
C ASP A 12 3.49 -5.98 6.31
N PHE A 13 2.31 -5.36 6.16
CA PHE A 13 1.31 -5.80 5.19
C PHE A 13 1.83 -5.76 3.75
N LEU A 14 2.49 -4.66 3.36
CA LEU A 14 3.07 -4.53 2.00
C LEU A 14 4.16 -5.57 1.75
N LYS A 15 5.01 -5.85 2.75
CA LYS A 15 6.00 -6.92 2.68
C LYS A 15 5.36 -8.30 2.48
N ARG A 16 4.30 -8.64 3.24
CA ARG A 16 3.53 -9.88 3.04
C ARG A 16 2.89 -9.95 1.66
N ALA A 17 2.48 -8.81 1.11
CA ALA A 17 1.93 -8.70 -0.24
C ALA A 17 3.00 -8.67 -1.36
N HIS A 18 4.28 -8.92 -1.03
CA HIS A 18 5.42 -8.83 -1.96
C HIS A 18 5.53 -7.48 -2.69
N ILE A 19 5.16 -6.39 -2.01
CA ILE A 19 5.23 -5.02 -2.51
C ILE A 19 6.33 -4.30 -1.73
N ASN A 20 7.28 -3.67 -2.42
CA ASN A 20 8.35 -2.91 -1.77
C ASN A 20 7.81 -1.59 -1.17
N PRO A 21 7.62 -1.48 0.16
CA PRO A 21 7.02 -0.31 0.79
C PRO A 21 7.83 0.99 0.63
N ASP A 22 9.12 0.92 0.28
CA ASP A 22 9.94 2.12 0.09
C ASP A 22 9.56 2.87 -1.20
N ASN A 23 9.05 2.15 -2.20
CA ASN A 23 8.64 2.73 -3.49
C ASN A 23 7.19 3.23 -3.49
N TRP A 24 6.39 2.86 -2.49
CA TRP A 24 4.95 3.13 -2.45
C TRP A 24 4.57 4.02 -1.26
N LEU A 25 3.54 4.85 -1.47
CA LEU A 25 2.90 5.67 -0.47
C LEU A 25 1.45 5.23 -0.31
N ILE A 26 0.91 5.35 0.91
CA ILE A 26 -0.49 5.06 1.20
C ILE A 26 -1.33 6.28 0.87
N ALA A 27 -2.16 6.20 -0.16
CA ALA A 27 -3.12 7.26 -0.51
C ALA A 27 -4.47 7.08 0.18
N LYS A 28 -4.91 5.83 0.37
CA LYS A 28 -6.13 5.50 1.13
C LYS A 28 -5.95 4.14 1.79
N ASP A 29 -6.34 4.04 3.05
CA ASP A 29 -6.32 2.79 3.79
C ASP A 29 -7.66 2.58 4.48
N THR A 30 -8.39 1.53 4.09
CA THR A 30 -9.66 1.12 4.70
C THR A 30 -9.56 -0.34 5.13
N PRO A 31 -10.54 -0.88 5.90
CA PRO A 31 -10.53 -2.29 6.27
C PRO A 31 -10.56 -3.26 5.07
N THR A 32 -11.08 -2.82 3.92
CA THR A 32 -11.25 -3.66 2.72
C THR A 32 -10.20 -3.42 1.65
N ILE A 33 -9.75 -2.18 1.48
CA ILE A 33 -8.84 -1.78 0.40
C ILE A 33 -7.68 -0.93 0.89
N MET A 34 -6.57 -0.99 0.16
CA MET A 34 -5.45 -0.08 0.30
C MET A 34 -5.06 0.46 -1.07
N LEU A 35 -5.18 1.78 -1.24
CA LEU A 35 -4.74 2.47 -2.46
C LEU A 35 -3.32 2.98 -2.25
N LEU A 36 -2.42 2.54 -3.12
CA LEU A 36 -1.03 2.96 -3.17
C LEU A 36 -0.77 3.93 -4.31
N VAL A 37 0.19 4.82 -4.11
CA VAL A 37 0.75 5.70 -5.14
C VAL A 37 2.26 5.50 -5.16
N CYS A 38 2.83 5.23 -6.33
CA CYS A 38 4.25 5.08 -6.53
C CYS A 38 4.94 6.45 -6.44
N ARG A 39 6.08 6.51 -5.74
CA ARG A 39 6.84 7.74 -5.51
C ARG A 39 7.45 8.33 -6.78
N HIS A 40 7.80 7.47 -7.73
CA HIS A 40 8.64 7.86 -8.88
C HIS A 40 7.84 8.23 -10.12
N ASN A 41 6.73 7.54 -10.38
CA ASN A 41 6.03 7.62 -11.66
C ASN A 41 4.51 7.88 -11.51
N ARG A 42 4.05 8.23 -10.30
CA ARG A 42 2.64 8.50 -9.97
C ARG A 42 1.66 7.35 -10.29
N GLN A 43 2.15 6.15 -10.62
CA GLN A 43 1.30 4.99 -10.82
C GLN A 43 0.54 4.68 -9.53
N THR A 44 -0.67 4.16 -9.69
CA THR A 44 -1.50 3.75 -8.56
C THR A 44 -1.66 2.24 -8.55
N LYS A 45 -1.79 1.67 -7.36
CA LYS A 45 -2.06 0.24 -7.17
C LYS A 45 -3.15 0.07 -6.12
N LEU A 46 -4.24 -0.60 -6.47
CA LEU A 46 -5.30 -0.95 -5.53
C LEU A 46 -5.08 -2.37 -5.02
N ILE A 47 -5.02 -2.53 -3.71
CA ILE A 47 -4.91 -3.82 -3.04
C ILE A 47 -6.24 -4.11 -2.35
N LYS A 48 -6.82 -5.28 -2.58
CA LYS A 48 -7.91 -5.82 -1.75
C LYS A 48 -7.30 -6.61 -0.60
N LYS A 49 -7.57 -6.21 0.65
CA LYS A 49 -6.96 -6.83 1.84
C LYS A 49 -7.38 -8.27 2.04
N GLU A 50 -8.61 -8.62 1.62
CA GLU A 50 -9.14 -9.97 1.65
C GLU A 50 -8.25 -11.00 0.92
N TRP A 51 -7.50 -10.59 -0.10
CA TRP A 51 -6.60 -11.48 -0.84
C TRP A 51 -5.33 -11.87 -0.07
N TYR A 52 -5.00 -11.13 0.99
CA TYR A 52 -3.75 -11.27 1.76
C TYR A 52 -4.00 -11.61 3.24
N ASN A 53 -5.24 -11.96 3.60
CA ASN A 53 -5.65 -12.40 4.94
C ASN A 53 -5.57 -13.93 5.13
N LYS A 54 -4.82 -14.64 4.27
CA LYS A 54 -4.52 -16.08 4.45
C LYS A 54 -3.31 -16.25 5.37
#